data_AF-A0A6G1C3I5-F1
#
_entry.id   AF-A0A6G1C3I5-F1
#
_cell.length_a   1.000
_cell.length_b   1.000
_cell.length_c   1.000
_cell.angle_alpha   90.00
_cell.angle_beta   90.00
_cell.angle_gamma   90.00
#
_symmetry.space_group_name_H-M   'P 1'
#
loop_
_entity.id
_entity.type
_entity.pdbx_description
1 polymer ?
#
loop_
_entity_poly.entity_id
_entity_poly.type
_entity_poly.pdbx_seq_one_letter_code
_entity_poly.pdbx_strand_id
1 'polypeptide(L)' 'MVANTENLGAALAQGATQGQSKLADVQCTHPPTFSSAVDPLDADDWLHYIEAKLVLARCDETEKATYVAYYLQGAATA' A
#
# COMPACT_ATOMS: atom_id res chain seq x y z
N MET A 1 54.41 -7.48 3.43
CA MET A 1 53.43 -8.32 4.14
C MET A 1 53.28 -7.66 5.51
N VAL A 2 52.17 -7.03 5.87
CA VAL A 2 50.80 -7.55 5.85
C VAL A 2 49.84 -6.41 5.45
N ALA A 3 48.85 -6.77 4.65
CA ALA A 3 47.76 -5.92 4.20
C ALA A 3 46.89 -5.45 5.38
N ASN A 4 46.40 -4.21 5.31
CA ASN A 4 45.20 -3.79 6.03
C ASN A 4 44.30 -3.03 5.06
N THR A 5 43.85 -3.77 4.06
CA THR A 5 42.61 -3.57 3.33
C THR A 5 41.72 -4.65 3.94
N GLU A 6 40.63 -4.35 4.64
CA GLU A 6 39.30 -4.29 4.06
C GLU A 6 38.31 -4.08 5.22
N ASN A 7 38.03 -2.82 5.58
CA ASN A 7 36.81 -2.51 6.36
C ASN A 7 35.62 -2.21 5.43
N LEU A 8 35.47 -2.99 4.35
CA LEU A 8 34.45 -2.76 3.33
C LEU A 8 33.22 -3.68 3.46
N GLY A 9 33.17 -4.53 4.50
CA GLY A 9 32.07 -5.49 4.69
C GLY A 9 30.85 -4.98 5.47
N ALA A 10 30.94 -3.84 6.17
CA ALA A 10 29.88 -3.43 7.10
C ALA A 10 28.90 -2.38 6.56
N ALA A 11 29.14 -1.79 5.40
CA ALA A 11 28.30 -0.70 4.85
C ALA A 11 27.10 -1.19 4.03
N LEU A 12 27.07 -2.44 3.58
CA LEU A 12 25.95 -2.97 2.78
C LEU A 12 24.84 -3.61 3.64
N ALA A 13 25.05 -3.74 4.95
CA ALA A 13 24.01 -4.23 5.87
C ALA A 13 23.07 -3.11 6.37
N GLN A 14 23.28 -1.85 5.95
CA GLN A 14 22.51 -0.70 6.43
C GLN A 14 21.33 -0.32 5.52
N GLY A 15 21.01 -1.13 4.50
CA GLY A 15 19.81 -0.97 3.69
C GLY A 15 18.59 -1.78 4.15
N ALA A 16 18.75 -2.70 5.12
CA ALA A 16 17.72 -3.68 5.47
C ALA A 16 16.89 -3.33 6.72
N THR A 17 16.88 -2.06 7.15
CA THR A 17 15.81 -1.53 8.02
C THR A 17 14.80 -0.79 7.16
N GLN A 18 14.31 -1.42 6.10
CA GLN A 18 13.12 -0.92 5.40
C GLN A 18 11.92 -1.24 6.28
N GLY A 19 11.51 -0.28 7.12
CA GLY A 19 10.15 -0.28 7.63
C GLY A 19 9.21 -0.44 6.45
N GLN A 20 8.47 -1.55 6.40
CA GLN A 20 7.54 -1.83 5.31
C GLN A 20 6.58 -0.65 5.23
N SER A 21 6.58 0.06 4.10
CA SER A 21 5.62 1.14 3.89
C SER A 21 4.24 0.51 3.74
N LYS A 22 3.32 0.85 4.65
CA LYS A 22 1.94 0.36 4.60
C LYS A 22 1.31 0.59 3.22
N LEU A 23 1.62 1.74 2.60
CA LEU A 23 1.16 2.07 1.25
C LEU A 23 1.78 1.15 0.18
N ALA A 24 3.03 0.71 0.35
CA ALA A 24 3.63 -0.26 -0.56
C ALA A 24 2.98 -1.66 -0.43
N ASP A 25 2.66 -2.08 0.80
CA ASP A 25 1.94 -3.33 1.04
C ASP A 25 0.54 -3.28 0.40
N VAL A 26 -0.17 -2.16 0.56
CA VAL A 26 -1.47 -1.92 -0.10
C VAL A 26 -1.34 -1.97 -1.62
N GLN A 27 -0.37 -1.26 -2.22
CA GLN A 27 -0.16 -1.27 -3.67
C GLN A 27 0.17 -2.65 -4.23
N CYS A 28 0.88 -3.50 -3.46
CA CYS A 28 1.19 -4.88 -3.85
C CYS A 28 -0.06 -5.75 -4.01
N THR A 29 -1.17 -5.40 -3.37
CA THR A 29 -2.45 -6.14 -3.50
C THR A 29 -3.23 -5.80 -4.78
N HIS A 30 -2.71 -4.87 -5.60
CA HIS A 30 -3.35 -4.32 -6.80
C HIS A 30 -4.80 -3.86 -6.57
N PRO A 31 -5.00 -2.88 -5.66
CA PRO A 31 -6.31 -2.33 -5.36
C PRO A 31 -6.93 -1.59 -6.56
N PRO A 32 -8.26 -1.68 -6.76
CA PRO A 32 -8.94 -0.98 -7.84
C PRO A 32 -9.18 0.49 -7.47
N THR A 33 -9.28 1.34 -8.49
CA THR A 33 -9.78 2.72 -8.33
C THR A 33 -11.28 2.80 -8.57
N PHE A 34 -11.93 3.85 -8.09
CA PHE A 34 -13.37 4.08 -8.29
C PHE A 34 -13.66 5.50 -8.72
N SER A 35 -14.41 5.65 -9.81
CA SER A 35 -14.75 6.94 -10.39
C SER A 35 -16.24 7.27 -10.28
N SER A 36 -17.11 6.31 -10.59
CA SER A 36 -18.55 6.37 -10.42
C SER A 36 -19.17 4.98 -10.62
N ALA A 37 -20.41 4.82 -10.15
CA ALA A 37 -21.28 3.68 -10.46
C ALA A 37 -22.70 4.18 -10.71
N VAL A 38 -23.43 3.53 -11.62
CA VAL A 38 -24.85 3.81 -11.88
C VAL A 38 -25.71 2.95 -10.95
N ASP A 39 -25.33 1.69 -10.77
CA ASP A 39 -25.95 0.80 -9.81
C ASP A 39 -25.33 0.99 -8.42
N PRO A 40 -26.12 1.26 -7.36
CA PRO A 40 -25.62 1.27 -6.00
C PRO A 40 -24.92 -0.03 -5.57
N LEU A 41 -25.32 -1.19 -6.12
CA LEU A 41 -24.67 -2.47 -5.83
C LEU A 41 -23.23 -2.53 -6.35
N ASP A 42 -22.95 -1.95 -7.51
CA ASP A 42 -21.57 -1.89 -8.05
C ASP A 42 -20.64 -1.06 -7.15
N ALA A 43 -21.18 -0.01 -6.52
CA ALA A 43 -20.43 0.79 -5.55
C ALA A 43 -20.15 -0.01 -4.26
N ASP A 44 -21.12 -0.80 -3.80
CA ASP A 44 -20.98 -1.67 -2.63
C ASP A 44 -19.97 -2.81 -2.89
N ASP A 45 -20.04 -3.44 -4.07
CA ASP A 45 -19.07 -4.44 -4.50
C ASP A 45 -17.66 -3.87 -4.58
N TRP A 46 -17.51 -2.63 -5.08
CA TRP A 46 -16.21 -1.96 -5.07
C TRP A 46 -15.69 -1.75 -3.63
N LEU A 47 -16.55 -1.31 -2.69
CA LEU A 47 -16.19 -1.12 -1.29
C LEU A 47 -15.71 -2.43 -0.65
N HIS A 48 -16.45 -3.53 -0.84
CA HIS A 48 -16.05 -4.84 -0.34
C HIS A 48 -14.73 -5.31 -0.95
N TYR A 49 -14.53 -5.06 -2.25
CA TYR A 49 -13.30 -5.46 -2.92
C TYR A 49 -12.09 -4.66 -2.43
N ILE A 50 -12.18 -3.34 -2.33
CA ILE A 50 -11.07 -2.51 -1.82
C ILE A 50 -10.79 -2.83 -0.35
N GLU A 51 -11.81 -3.07 0.46
CA GLU A 51 -11.63 -3.46 1.85
C GLU A 51 -10.84 -4.77 1.98
N ALA A 52 -11.16 -5.79 1.18
CA ALA A 52 -10.44 -7.06 1.18
C ALA A 52 -8.93 -6.88 0.87
N LYS A 53 -8.59 -5.94 -0.02
CA LYS A 53 -7.20 -5.58 -0.34
C LYS A 53 -6.50 -4.92 0.84
N LEU A 54 -7.16 -3.99 1.52
CA LEU A 54 -6.61 -3.30 2.69
C LEU A 54 -6.43 -4.22 3.89
N VAL A 55 -7.36 -5.16 4.10
CA VAL A 55 -7.22 -6.22 5.12
C VAL A 55 -6.02 -7.11 4.83
N LEU A 56 -5.79 -7.48 3.56
CA LEU A 56 -4.62 -8.27 3.16
C LEU A 56 -3.30 -7.53 3.43
N ALA A 57 -3.29 -6.19 3.25
CA ALA A 57 -2.18 -5.31 3.60
C ALA A 57 -2.09 -4.97 5.11
N ARG A 58 -2.95 -5.57 5.94
CA ARG A 58 -2.99 -5.40 7.39
C ARG A 58 -3.25 -3.94 7.80
N CYS A 59 -4.07 -3.22 7.05
CA CYS A 59 -4.55 -1.90 7.45
C CYS A 59 -5.54 -2.03 8.61
N ASP A 60 -5.42 -1.15 9.61
CA ASP A 60 -6.45 -1.00 10.63
C ASP A 60 -7.67 -0.19 10.12
N GLU A 61 -8.75 -0.13 10.90
CA GLU A 61 -9.98 0.59 10.53
C GLU A 61 -9.76 2.09 10.25
N THR A 62 -8.82 2.73 10.97
CA THR A 62 -8.54 4.16 10.79
C THR A 62 -7.75 4.39 9.50
N GLU A 63 -6.78 3.51 9.22
CA GLU A 63 -6.01 3.50 7.99
C GLU A 63 -6.90 3.20 6.78
N LYS A 64 -7.83 2.22 6.91
CA LYS A 64 -8.71 1.80 5.82
C LYS A 64 -9.46 2.98 5.19
N ALA A 65 -10.08 3.84 6.00
CA ALA A 65 -10.82 5.00 5.49
C ALA A 65 -9.92 5.95 4.68
N THR A 66 -8.70 6.19 5.16
CA THR A 66 -7.71 7.02 4.47
C THR A 66 -7.30 6.41 3.13
N TYR A 67 -7.06 5.10 3.10
CA TYR A 67 -6.70 4.40 1.88
C TYR A 67 -7.87 4.30 0.89
N VAL A 68 -9.10 4.05 1.33
CA VAL A 68 -10.28 4.04 0.45
C VAL A 68 -10.40 5.39 -0.27
N ALA A 69 -10.27 6.50 0.46
CA ALA A 69 -10.30 7.84 -0.13
C ALA A 69 -9.19 8.06 -1.18
N TYR A 70 -8.01 7.47 -0.97
CA TYR A 70 -6.91 7.54 -1.94
C TYR A 70 -7.22 6.85 -3.28
N TYR A 71 -8.10 5.84 -3.29
CA TYR A 71 -8.50 5.12 -4.51
C TYR A 71 -9.70 5.73 -5.24
N LEU A 72 -10.29 6.79 -4.70
CA LEU A 72 -11.32 7.56 -5.39
C LEU A 72 -10.70 8.41 -6.51
N GLN A 73 -11.42 8.53 -7.62
CA GLN A 73 -11.03 9.32 -8.79
C GLN A 73 -12.27 10.01 -9.38
N GLY A 74 -12.07 10.99 -10.26
CA GLY A 74 -13.15 11.58 -11.06
C GLY A 74 -14.33 12.09 -10.21
N ALA A 75 -15.55 11.69 -10.58
CA ALA A 75 -16.78 12.16 -9.93
C ALA A 75 -16.87 11.77 -8.44
N ALA A 76 -16.23 10.67 -8.04
CA ALA A 76 -16.19 10.24 -6.64
C ALA A 76 -15.27 11.09 -5.74
N THR A 77 -14.45 11.97 -6.33
CA THR A 77 -13.60 12.92 -5.58
C THR A 77 -14.16 14.35 -5.49
N ALA A 78 -15.33 14.58 -6.10
CA ALA A 78 -15.93 15.90 -6.26
C ALA A 78 -16.67 16.40 -5.01
#